data_AF-A0A7K2IUZ7-F1
#
_entry.id   AF-A0A7K2IUZ7-F1
#
_cell.length_a   1.000
_cell.length_b   1.000
_cell.length_c   1.000
_cell.angle_alpha   90.00
_cell.angle_beta   90.00
_cell.angle_gamma   90.00
#
_symmetry.space_group_name_H-M   'P 1'
#
loop_
_entity.id
_entity.type
_entity.pdbx_description
1 polymer ?
#
loop_
_entity_poly.entity_id
_entity_poly.type
_entity_poly.pdbx_seq_one_letter_code
_entity_poly.pdbx_strand_id
1 'polypeptide(L)'
;MAKKSKAEERRARAAALREAQRKKDRRNKALKIAGASVAGAAVLGLLGTAIFMELKSRNIEGVAEYEVGDFSHVDVGEKVDYEQSPPVGGQHWPYWQNCGVYTDPITPEFGVHSLEHGAVWINYDPELPEEKVTALEGFYNPGDYLLVTPYEGDMDAPIVASSWGRQISVDAPDDENLLRFVQLYERGTDVPEPGAACSGSVQETQADFEAQLAEQAENPEALEGAENDDQGSDPDNEDTDGEAAKEDEATEDDGSAEDE
;
A
#
# COMPACT_ATOMS: atom_id res chain seq x y z
N MET A 1 -37.92 23.95 85.13
CA MET A 1 -38.33 23.56 83.75
C MET A 1 -37.19 23.56 82.71
N ALA A 2 -36.00 24.15 82.98
CA ALA A 2 -34.95 24.40 81.98
C ALA A 2 -34.31 23.19 81.24
N LYS A 3 -34.56 21.93 81.64
CA LYS A 3 -33.98 20.75 80.95
C LYS A 3 -34.73 20.34 79.66
N LYS A 4 -36.00 20.73 79.48
CA LYS A 4 -36.78 20.39 78.26
C LYS A 4 -36.34 21.21 77.03
N SER A 5 -36.21 22.54 77.16
CA SER A 5 -35.84 23.41 76.02
C SER A 5 -34.49 23.06 75.40
N LYS A 6 -33.46 22.77 76.21
CA LYS A 6 -32.15 22.29 75.70
C LYS A 6 -32.21 20.96 74.94
N ALA A 7 -33.27 20.16 75.08
CA ALA A 7 -33.46 18.94 74.28
C ALA A 7 -34.16 19.25 72.94
N GLU A 8 -35.13 20.16 72.95
CA GLU A 8 -35.86 20.61 71.76
C GLU A 8 -34.95 21.41 70.81
N GLU A 9 -34.15 22.33 71.35
CA GLU A 9 -33.17 23.12 70.59
C GLU A 9 -32.13 22.22 69.88
N ARG A 10 -31.63 21.18 70.56
CA ARG A 10 -30.73 20.19 69.96
C ARG A 10 -31.41 19.37 68.85
N ARG A 11 -32.69 19.04 69.00
CA ARG A 11 -33.48 18.37 67.94
C ARG A 11 -33.71 19.29 66.74
N ALA A 12 -34.04 20.56 66.97
CA ALA A 12 -34.21 21.55 65.92
C ALA A 12 -32.90 21.78 65.14
N ARG A 13 -31.76 21.94 65.84
CA ARG A 13 -30.44 22.08 65.20
C ARG A 13 -30.04 20.82 64.42
N ALA A 14 -30.33 19.62 64.94
CA ALA A 14 -30.11 18.37 64.21
C ALA A 14 -31.00 18.23 62.97
N ALA A 15 -32.26 18.69 63.04
CA ALA A 15 -33.17 18.72 61.89
C ALA A 15 -32.68 19.70 60.80
N ALA A 16 -32.30 20.92 61.19
CA ALA A 16 -31.76 21.92 60.26
C ALA A 16 -30.46 21.46 59.58
N LEU A 17 -29.55 20.81 60.32
CA LEU A 17 -28.33 20.21 59.76
C LEU A 17 -28.64 19.09 58.77
N ARG A 18 -29.60 18.21 59.09
CA ARG A 18 -30.06 17.14 58.19
C ARG A 18 -30.73 17.69 56.93
N GLU A 19 -31.50 18.77 57.04
CA GLU A 19 -32.11 19.42 55.87
C GLU A 19 -31.04 20.09 54.99
N ALA A 20 -30.06 20.76 55.59
CA ALA A 20 -28.92 21.34 54.88
C ALA A 20 -28.06 20.27 54.17
N GLN A 21 -27.83 19.12 54.82
CA GLN A 21 -27.20 17.95 54.20
C GLN A 21 -28.04 17.45 53.01
N ARG A 22 -29.33 17.14 53.20
CA ARG A 22 -30.23 16.71 52.11
C ARG A 22 -30.25 17.69 50.92
N LYS A 23 -30.21 19.01 51.16
CA LYS A 23 -30.11 20.03 50.09
C LYS A 23 -28.77 19.97 49.36
N LYS A 24 -27.65 19.81 50.07
CA LYS A 24 -26.32 19.60 49.48
C LYS A 24 -26.26 18.30 48.69
N ASP A 25 -26.76 17.19 49.24
CA ASP A 25 -26.76 15.88 48.59
C ASP A 25 -27.61 15.88 47.32
N ARG A 26 -28.80 16.50 47.36
CA ARG A 26 -29.65 16.69 46.16
C ARG A 26 -28.96 17.52 45.10
N ARG A 27 -28.29 18.63 45.48
CA ARG A 27 -27.51 19.46 44.55
C ARG A 27 -26.33 18.69 43.95
N ASN A 28 -25.58 17.96 44.76
CA ASN A 28 -24.44 17.17 44.32
C ASN A 28 -24.88 16.02 43.40
N LYS A 29 -26.02 15.36 43.69
CA LYS A 29 -26.62 14.35 42.80
C LYS A 29 -27.08 14.98 41.48
N ALA A 30 -27.73 16.13 41.50
CA ALA A 30 -28.15 16.84 40.29
C ALA A 30 -26.94 17.27 39.43
N LEU A 31 -25.88 17.82 40.03
CA LEU A 31 -24.65 18.18 39.33
C LEU A 31 -23.94 16.96 38.72
N LYS A 32 -23.89 15.82 39.43
CA LYS A 32 -23.33 14.57 38.89
C LYS A 32 -24.14 14.04 37.69
N ILE A 33 -25.48 14.08 37.78
CA ILE A 33 -26.35 13.67 36.67
C ILE A 33 -26.17 14.61 35.48
N ALA A 34 -26.21 15.92 35.68
CA ALA A 34 -26.02 16.90 34.61
C ALA A 34 -24.65 16.75 33.93
N GLY A 35 -23.57 16.59 34.70
CA GLY A 35 -22.23 16.34 34.17
C GLY A 35 -22.15 15.04 33.36
N ALA A 36 -22.75 13.95 33.86
CA ALA A 36 -22.81 12.69 33.13
C ALA A 36 -23.65 12.78 31.84
N SER A 37 -24.76 13.52 31.84
CA SER A 37 -25.58 13.78 30.65
C SER A 37 -24.84 14.61 29.60
N VAL A 38 -24.11 15.66 30.00
CA VAL A 38 -23.30 16.47 29.09
C VAL A 38 -22.15 15.65 28.50
N ALA A 39 -21.45 14.88 29.33
CA ALA A 39 -20.38 13.99 28.85
C ALA A 39 -20.92 12.93 27.87
N GLY A 40 -22.05 12.30 28.18
CA GLY A 40 -22.71 11.34 27.30
C GLY A 40 -23.15 11.95 25.96
N ALA A 41 -23.73 13.16 25.99
CA ALA A 41 -24.10 13.88 24.77
C ALA A 41 -22.89 14.27 23.93
N ALA A 42 -21.77 14.68 24.54
CA ALA A 42 -20.53 14.96 23.83
C ALA A 42 -19.93 13.71 23.17
N VAL A 43 -19.91 12.57 23.86
CA VAL A 43 -19.44 11.29 23.31
C VAL A 43 -20.32 10.82 22.16
N LEU A 44 -21.65 10.90 22.30
CA LEU A 44 -22.59 10.57 21.21
C LEU A 44 -22.47 11.52 20.02
N GLY A 45 -22.21 12.81 20.26
CA GLY A 45 -21.94 13.79 19.22
C GLY A 45 -20.67 13.46 18.44
N LEU A 46 -19.57 13.15 19.13
CA LEU A 46 -18.31 12.73 18.50
C LEU A 46 -18.45 11.43 17.70
N LEU A 47 -19.14 10.42 18.25
CA LEU A 47 -19.46 9.18 17.53
C LEU A 47 -20.32 9.45 16.29
N GLY A 48 -21.35 10.29 16.40
CA GLY A 48 -22.20 10.68 15.28
C GLY A 48 -21.41 11.40 14.18
N THR A 49 -20.52 12.33 14.55
CA THR A 49 -19.63 13.00 13.60
C THR A 49 -18.65 12.03 12.95
N ALA A 50 -18.05 11.11 13.71
CA ALA A 50 -17.13 10.11 13.14
C ALA A 50 -17.84 9.21 12.11
N ILE A 51 -19.02 8.69 12.45
CA ILE A 51 -19.83 7.87 11.53
C ILE A 51 -20.30 8.69 10.31
N PHE A 52 -20.65 9.97 10.49
CA PHE A 52 -21.02 10.84 9.37
C PHE A 52 -19.83 11.12 8.42
N MET A 53 -18.64 11.37 8.97
CA MET A 53 -17.42 11.58 8.19
C MET A 53 -17.01 10.31 7.44
N GLU A 54 -17.14 9.14 8.06
CA GLU A 54 -16.92 7.81 7.46
C GLU A 54 -17.91 7.52 6.32
N LEU A 55 -19.20 7.83 6.51
CA LEU A 55 -20.19 7.68 5.44
C LEU A 55 -19.98 8.70 4.32
N LYS A 56 -19.49 9.90 4.63
CA LYS A 56 -19.11 10.88 3.59
C LYS A 56 -17.90 10.36 2.81
N SER A 57 -16.80 9.98 3.48
CA SER A 57 -15.54 9.62 2.82
C SER A 57 -15.73 8.51 1.77
N ARG A 58 -16.49 7.48 2.12
CA ARG A 58 -16.79 6.32 1.24
C ARG A 58 -17.70 6.60 0.05
N ASN A 59 -18.38 7.74 0.00
CA ASN A 59 -19.20 8.13 -1.16
C ASN A 59 -18.50 9.25 -1.95
N ILE A 60 -17.63 8.84 -2.89
CA ILE A 60 -16.85 9.74 -3.74
C ILE A 60 -17.66 9.99 -5.02
N GLU A 61 -17.86 11.26 -5.38
CA GLU A 61 -18.61 11.61 -6.58
C GLU A 61 -17.71 11.45 -7.81
N GLY A 62 -18.27 10.96 -8.93
CA GLY A 62 -17.53 10.76 -10.18
C GLY A 62 -16.76 9.44 -10.30
N VAL A 63 -16.74 8.57 -9.28
CA VAL A 63 -16.12 7.25 -9.39
C VAL A 63 -16.96 6.32 -10.27
N ALA A 64 -16.33 5.79 -11.31
CA ALA A 64 -16.84 4.67 -12.10
C ALA A 64 -16.31 3.35 -11.53
N GLU A 65 -17.16 2.32 -11.53
CA GLU A 65 -16.80 0.94 -11.16
C GLU A 65 -17.00 0.01 -12.36
N TYR A 66 -16.07 -0.91 -12.57
CA TYR A 66 -15.98 -1.82 -13.71
C TYR A 66 -15.80 -3.26 -13.22
N GLU A 67 -16.41 -4.22 -13.92
CA GLU A 67 -16.17 -5.65 -13.69
C GLU A 67 -14.88 -6.04 -14.43
N VAL A 68 -13.79 -6.23 -13.69
CA VAL A 68 -12.53 -6.75 -14.26
C VAL A 68 -12.70 -8.25 -14.52
N GLY A 69 -12.41 -8.67 -15.75
CA GLY A 69 -12.55 -10.05 -16.21
C GLY A 69 -11.40 -10.96 -15.76
N ASP A 70 -10.70 -11.54 -16.73
CA ASP A 70 -9.49 -12.33 -16.45
C ASP A 70 -8.34 -11.40 -15.99
N PHE A 71 -7.55 -11.89 -15.05
CA PHE A 71 -6.40 -11.20 -14.44
C PHE A 71 -5.15 -12.07 -14.42
N SER A 72 -5.11 -13.17 -15.18
CA SER A 72 -3.93 -14.00 -15.32
C SER A 72 -2.72 -13.22 -15.88
N HIS A 73 -1.52 -13.58 -15.41
CA HIS A 73 -0.29 -13.18 -16.06
C HIS A 73 -0.21 -13.70 -17.51
N VAL A 74 0.20 -12.83 -18.44
CA VAL A 74 0.60 -13.17 -19.81
C VAL A 74 2.11 -12.98 -19.99
N ASP A 75 2.67 -13.50 -21.09
CA ASP A 75 4.12 -13.48 -21.31
C ASP A 75 4.64 -12.04 -21.51
N VAL A 76 5.84 -11.74 -20.99
CA VAL A 76 6.46 -10.42 -21.16
C VAL A 76 6.71 -10.16 -22.65
N GLY A 77 6.19 -9.04 -23.15
CA GLY A 77 6.17 -8.68 -24.57
C GLY A 77 4.81 -8.92 -25.25
N GLU A 78 3.90 -9.71 -24.66
CA GLU A 78 2.52 -9.83 -25.15
C GLU A 78 1.71 -8.59 -24.76
N LYS A 79 1.18 -7.86 -25.75
CA LYS A 79 0.40 -6.64 -25.51
C LYS A 79 -1.05 -6.95 -25.16
N VAL A 80 -1.55 -6.34 -24.08
CA VAL A 80 -2.93 -6.50 -23.62
C VAL A 80 -3.79 -5.34 -24.12
N ASP A 81 -4.97 -5.66 -24.67
CA ASP A 81 -5.97 -4.69 -25.12
C ASP A 81 -6.96 -4.42 -23.97
N TYR A 82 -6.85 -3.25 -23.33
CA TYR A 82 -7.66 -2.87 -22.17
C TYR A 82 -8.92 -2.10 -22.59
N GLU A 83 -10.08 -2.46 -22.04
CA GLU A 83 -11.36 -1.79 -22.34
C GLU A 83 -11.44 -0.34 -21.79
N GLN A 84 -10.64 -0.02 -20.77
CA GLN A 84 -10.56 1.32 -20.16
C GLN A 84 -9.18 1.93 -20.42
N SER A 85 -9.16 3.24 -20.66
CA SER A 85 -7.96 4.03 -20.95
C SER A 85 -7.94 5.27 -20.04
N PRO A 86 -7.02 5.37 -19.06
CA PRO A 86 -6.02 4.37 -18.68
C PRO A 86 -6.66 3.07 -18.13
N PRO A 87 -5.91 1.95 -18.07
CA PRO A 87 -6.44 0.69 -17.56
C PRO A 87 -6.89 0.75 -16.11
N VAL A 88 -7.83 -0.12 -15.74
CA VAL A 88 -8.33 -0.30 -14.35
C VAL A 88 -8.05 -1.70 -13.80
N GLY A 89 -7.44 -2.59 -14.58
CA GLY A 89 -7.30 -4.01 -14.26
C GLY A 89 -7.32 -4.87 -15.51
N GLY A 90 -7.12 -6.18 -15.34
CA GLY A 90 -7.19 -7.18 -16.40
C GLY A 90 -5.96 -8.09 -16.42
N GLN A 91 -5.77 -8.83 -17.52
CA GLN A 91 -4.53 -9.55 -17.79
C GLN A 91 -3.36 -8.57 -17.84
N HIS A 92 -2.16 -9.02 -17.44
CA HIS A 92 -0.99 -8.15 -17.28
C HIS A 92 0.30 -8.99 -17.20
N TRP A 93 1.47 -8.38 -17.06
CA TRP A 93 2.75 -9.11 -17.03
C TRP A 93 3.13 -9.56 -15.61
N PRO A 94 3.94 -10.62 -15.42
CA PRO A 94 4.28 -11.17 -14.09
C PRO A 94 5.20 -10.29 -13.22
N TYR A 95 5.43 -9.04 -13.60
CA TYR A 95 6.22 -8.05 -12.87
C TYR A 95 5.41 -6.77 -12.72
N TRP A 96 5.62 -6.03 -11.62
CA TRP A 96 4.94 -4.77 -11.35
C TRP A 96 5.83 -3.56 -11.56
N GLN A 97 5.22 -2.42 -11.85
CA GLN A 97 5.90 -1.13 -11.79
C GLN A 97 6.10 -0.72 -10.33
N ASN A 98 7.31 -0.33 -9.95
CA ASN A 98 7.56 0.28 -8.63
C ASN A 98 6.71 1.54 -8.45
N CYS A 99 5.94 1.64 -7.37
CA CYS A 99 5.19 2.85 -7.02
C CYS A 99 6.14 4.05 -6.87
N GLY A 100 5.75 5.18 -7.44
CA GLY A 100 6.59 6.36 -7.58
C GLY A 100 6.07 7.38 -8.59
N VAL A 101 6.84 8.45 -8.76
CA VAL A 101 6.63 9.50 -9.75
C VAL A 101 7.53 9.24 -10.96
N TYR A 102 6.98 9.34 -12.17
CA TYR A 102 7.68 9.15 -13.44
C TYR A 102 7.46 10.35 -14.35
N THR A 103 8.54 10.82 -14.99
CA THR A 103 8.50 11.94 -15.94
C THR A 103 7.99 11.56 -17.33
N ASP A 104 7.96 10.25 -17.62
CA ASP A 104 7.67 9.65 -18.90
C ASP A 104 6.72 8.44 -18.68
N PRO A 105 5.98 7.98 -19.71
CA PRO A 105 4.99 6.92 -19.54
C PRO A 105 5.61 5.60 -19.04
N ILE A 106 4.83 4.81 -18.30
CA ILE A 106 5.19 3.44 -17.91
C ILE A 106 4.44 2.43 -18.78
N THR A 107 5.00 1.23 -18.94
CA THR A 107 4.33 0.16 -19.69
C THR A 107 3.02 -0.24 -19.00
N PRO A 108 1.85 -0.19 -19.68
CA PRO A 108 0.55 -0.43 -19.04
C PRO A 108 0.45 -1.76 -18.30
N GLU A 109 1.02 -2.82 -18.87
CA GLU A 109 1.00 -4.16 -18.26
C GLU A 109 1.74 -4.22 -16.91
N PHE A 110 2.80 -3.42 -16.71
CA PHE A 110 3.46 -3.31 -15.40
C PHE A 110 2.65 -2.47 -14.40
N GLY A 111 2.00 -1.40 -14.88
CA GLY A 111 1.13 -0.55 -14.06
C GLY A 111 -0.13 -1.28 -13.56
N VAL A 112 -0.72 -2.15 -14.39
CA VAL A 112 -1.90 -2.96 -14.01
C VAL A 112 -1.57 -3.99 -12.92
N HIS A 113 -0.41 -4.62 -12.95
CA HIS A 113 0.05 -5.47 -11.84
C HIS A 113 0.16 -4.67 -10.53
N SER A 114 0.67 -3.44 -10.59
CA SER A 114 0.70 -2.56 -9.41
C SER A 114 -0.72 -2.25 -8.89
N LEU A 115 -1.72 -2.09 -9.76
CA LEU A 115 -3.13 -1.98 -9.34
C LEU A 115 -3.62 -3.25 -8.64
N GLU A 116 -3.19 -4.44 -9.08
CA GLU A 116 -3.53 -5.72 -8.45
C GLU A 116 -3.03 -5.82 -7.01
N HIS A 117 -1.85 -5.24 -6.74
CA HIS A 117 -1.25 -5.10 -5.41
C HIS A 117 -1.94 -4.06 -4.51
N GLY A 118 -2.90 -3.30 -5.07
CA GLY A 118 -3.63 -2.24 -4.38
C GLY A 118 -3.02 -0.84 -4.57
N ALA A 119 -2.28 -0.60 -5.66
CA ALA A 119 -1.88 0.75 -6.02
C ALA A 119 -3.05 1.57 -6.57
N VAL A 120 -2.91 2.89 -6.45
CA VAL A 120 -3.64 3.87 -7.26
C VAL A 120 -2.68 4.39 -8.33
N TRP A 121 -3.13 4.53 -9.56
CA TRP A 121 -2.34 5.07 -10.66
C TRP A 121 -2.98 6.36 -11.19
N ILE A 122 -2.39 7.49 -10.81
CA ILE A 122 -2.71 8.82 -11.32
C ILE A 122 -2.00 8.97 -12.67
N ASN A 123 -2.79 9.04 -13.73
CA ASN A 123 -2.35 9.37 -15.07
C ASN A 123 -2.71 10.83 -15.36
N TYR A 124 -1.84 11.52 -16.09
CA TYR A 124 -2.10 12.90 -16.51
C TYR A 124 -1.73 13.14 -17.98
N ASP A 125 -2.44 14.08 -18.59
CA ASP A 125 -2.21 14.52 -19.98
C ASP A 125 -0.77 15.09 -20.11
N PRO A 126 0.07 14.62 -21.05
CA PRO A 126 1.41 15.17 -21.26
C PRO A 126 1.43 16.68 -21.53
N GLU A 127 0.33 17.28 -22.00
CA GLU A 127 0.18 18.73 -22.18
C GLU A 127 -0.31 19.47 -20.91
N LEU A 128 -0.52 18.77 -19.78
CA LEU A 128 -0.97 19.36 -18.52
C LEU A 128 0.06 20.40 -18.00
N PRO A 129 -0.36 21.59 -17.57
CA PRO A 129 0.56 22.62 -17.06
C PRO A 129 1.45 22.13 -15.91
N GLU A 130 2.75 22.44 -15.97
CA GLU A 130 3.78 22.04 -15.01
C GLU A 130 3.38 22.25 -13.53
N GLU A 131 2.73 23.37 -13.20
CA GLU A 131 2.21 23.66 -11.85
C GLU A 131 1.22 22.58 -11.36
N LYS A 132 0.37 22.06 -12.25
CA LYS A 132 -0.56 20.97 -11.93
C LYS A 132 0.16 19.63 -11.84
N VAL A 133 1.16 19.37 -12.70
CA VAL A 133 1.98 18.15 -12.62
C VAL A 133 2.67 18.08 -11.27
N THR A 134 3.40 19.13 -10.86
CA THR A 134 4.04 19.19 -9.53
C THR A 134 3.05 19.04 -8.37
N ALA A 135 1.80 19.48 -8.53
CA ALA A 135 0.75 19.25 -7.53
C ALA A 135 0.33 17.77 -7.45
N LEU A 136 0.32 17.02 -8.56
CA LEU A 136 0.10 15.56 -8.58
C LEU A 136 1.29 14.79 -8.03
N GLU A 137 2.52 15.17 -8.39
CA GLU A 137 3.76 14.58 -7.82
C GLU A 137 3.75 14.69 -6.29
N GLY A 138 3.23 15.80 -5.76
CA GLY A 138 3.07 16.05 -4.32
C GLY A 138 2.09 15.14 -3.57
N PHE A 139 1.35 14.26 -4.26
CA PHE A 139 0.57 13.20 -3.60
C PHE A 139 1.47 12.04 -3.11
N TYR A 140 2.61 11.79 -3.77
CA TYR A 140 3.47 10.64 -3.48
C TYR A 140 4.47 10.91 -2.36
N ASN A 141 4.58 9.98 -1.42
CA ASN A 141 5.69 9.87 -0.47
C ASN A 141 6.40 8.51 -0.62
N PRO A 142 7.71 8.41 -0.32
CA PRO A 142 8.45 7.16 -0.43
C PRO A 142 7.81 5.99 0.34
N GLY A 143 7.32 4.99 -0.40
CA GLY A 143 6.66 3.80 0.13
C GLY A 143 5.13 3.80 0.05
N ASP A 144 4.51 4.88 -0.40
CA ASP A 144 3.08 4.94 -0.73
C ASP A 144 2.77 4.05 -1.93
N TYR A 145 1.53 3.56 -2.03
CA TYR A 145 1.09 2.69 -3.13
C TYR A 145 0.44 3.54 -4.23
N LEU A 146 1.25 4.47 -4.76
CA LEU A 146 0.82 5.44 -5.75
C LEU A 146 1.80 5.46 -6.94
N LEU A 147 1.26 5.35 -8.15
CA LEU A 147 1.94 5.67 -9.40
C LEU A 147 1.46 7.04 -9.87
N VAL A 148 2.38 7.92 -10.27
CA VAL A 148 2.06 9.22 -10.89
C VAL A 148 2.87 9.35 -12.18
N THR A 149 2.20 9.30 -13.33
CA THR A 149 2.86 9.23 -14.65
C THR A 149 2.10 10.06 -15.69
N PRO A 150 2.77 10.58 -16.74
CA PRO A 150 2.07 10.99 -17.94
C PRO A 150 1.47 9.77 -18.64
N TYR A 151 0.49 9.98 -19.51
CA TYR A 151 -0.15 8.92 -20.29
C TYR A 151 -0.43 9.37 -21.72
N GLU A 152 0.13 8.67 -22.71
CA GLU A 152 0.04 9.03 -24.14
C GLU A 152 -1.19 8.45 -24.86
N GLY A 153 -2.01 7.64 -24.18
CA GLY A 153 -3.27 7.12 -24.71
C GLY A 153 -4.44 8.10 -24.55
N ASP A 154 -5.60 7.75 -25.10
CA ASP A 154 -6.82 8.55 -24.98
C ASP A 154 -7.29 8.61 -23.51
N MET A 155 -7.69 9.80 -23.04
CA MET A 155 -8.27 9.99 -21.70
C MET A 155 -9.49 10.92 -21.75
N ASP A 156 -10.52 10.59 -20.98
CA ASP A 156 -11.77 11.37 -20.89
C ASP A 156 -11.62 12.69 -20.12
N ALA A 157 -10.50 12.92 -19.42
CA ALA A 157 -10.18 14.15 -18.70
C ALA A 157 -8.66 14.38 -18.63
N PRO A 158 -8.18 15.60 -18.32
CA PRO A 158 -6.74 15.90 -18.21
C PRO A 158 -6.00 15.12 -17.12
N ILE A 159 -6.72 14.55 -16.14
CA ILE A 159 -6.21 13.73 -15.06
C ILE A 159 -7.19 12.58 -14.84
N VAL A 160 -6.69 11.34 -14.86
CA VAL A 160 -7.49 10.14 -14.62
C VAL A 160 -6.76 9.25 -13.62
N ALA A 161 -7.39 8.92 -12.50
CA ALA A 161 -6.84 8.04 -11.48
C ALA A 161 -7.56 6.69 -11.49
N SER A 162 -6.79 5.61 -11.72
CA SER A 162 -7.28 4.23 -11.68
C SER A 162 -6.93 3.55 -10.35
N SER A 163 -7.79 2.65 -9.90
CA SER A 163 -7.48 1.57 -8.96
C SER A 163 -8.15 0.29 -9.46
N TRP A 164 -7.91 -0.87 -8.83
CA TRP A 164 -8.45 -2.12 -9.37
C TRP A 164 -9.99 -2.08 -9.52
N GLY A 165 -10.45 -2.22 -10.76
CA GLY A 165 -11.86 -2.13 -11.19
C GLY A 165 -12.50 -0.76 -11.05
N ARG A 166 -11.75 0.33 -10.87
CA ARG A 166 -12.32 1.66 -10.56
C ARG A 166 -11.53 2.80 -11.17
N GLN A 167 -12.24 3.89 -11.47
CA GLN A 167 -11.62 5.07 -12.06
C GLN A 167 -12.32 6.35 -11.61
N ILE A 168 -11.58 7.45 -11.54
CA ILE A 168 -12.12 8.81 -11.44
C ILE A 168 -11.38 9.73 -12.41
N SER A 169 -12.14 10.60 -13.06
CA SER A 169 -11.65 11.57 -14.06
C SER A 169 -11.88 12.99 -13.53
N VAL A 170 -10.86 13.84 -13.50
CA VAL A 170 -10.92 15.21 -12.94
C VAL A 170 -10.16 16.23 -13.78
N ASP A 171 -10.59 17.50 -13.72
CA ASP A 171 -9.96 18.60 -14.45
C ASP A 171 -8.70 19.17 -13.78
N ALA A 172 -8.51 18.92 -12.48
CA ALA A 172 -7.50 19.59 -11.67
C ALA A 172 -7.02 18.75 -10.46
N PRO A 173 -5.75 18.93 -10.01
CA PRO A 173 -5.16 18.17 -8.91
C PRO A 173 -5.74 18.53 -7.53
N ASP A 174 -6.43 19.67 -7.41
CA ASP A 174 -7.06 20.14 -6.17
C ASP A 174 -8.54 19.69 -6.01
N ASP A 175 -9.03 18.80 -6.87
CA ASP A 175 -10.35 18.18 -6.72
C ASP A 175 -10.42 17.33 -5.43
N GLU A 176 -11.37 17.65 -4.55
CA GLU A 176 -11.56 16.93 -3.28
C GLU A 176 -11.82 15.42 -3.49
N ASN A 177 -12.38 15.01 -4.62
CA ASN A 177 -12.68 13.61 -4.91
C ASN A 177 -11.43 12.84 -5.36
N LEU A 178 -10.47 13.46 -6.04
CA LEU A 178 -9.18 12.81 -6.38
C LEU A 178 -8.41 12.45 -5.10
N LEU A 179 -8.27 13.41 -4.18
CA LEU A 179 -7.63 13.16 -2.88
C LEU A 179 -8.32 12.05 -2.10
N ARG A 180 -9.66 12.02 -2.13
CA ARG A 180 -10.45 10.99 -1.46
C ARG A 180 -10.37 9.63 -2.14
N PHE A 181 -10.21 9.59 -3.47
CA PHE A 181 -10.00 8.36 -4.23
C PHE A 181 -8.68 7.70 -3.84
N VAL A 182 -7.59 8.49 -3.84
CA VAL A 182 -6.28 8.02 -3.36
C VAL A 182 -6.38 7.52 -1.92
N GLN A 183 -6.93 8.32 -1.00
CA GLN A 183 -7.07 7.93 0.42
C GLN A 183 -7.95 6.70 0.68
N LEU A 184 -8.86 6.34 -0.23
CA LEU A 184 -9.79 5.22 -0.05
C LEU A 184 -9.28 3.93 -0.71
N TYR A 185 -8.56 4.05 -1.83
CA TYR A 185 -8.16 2.90 -2.66
C TYR A 185 -6.65 2.61 -2.66
N GLU A 186 -5.81 3.52 -2.15
CA GLU A 186 -4.40 3.22 -1.88
C GLU A 186 -4.30 2.10 -0.84
N ARG A 187 -3.52 1.04 -1.14
CA ARG A 187 -3.47 -0.21 -0.36
C ARG A 187 -4.85 -0.83 -0.18
N GLY A 188 -5.65 -0.81 -1.26
CA GLY A 188 -6.96 -1.45 -1.33
C GLY A 188 -6.92 -2.89 -0.82
N THR A 189 -7.97 -3.29 -0.10
CA THR A 189 -8.11 -4.66 0.46
C THR A 189 -9.10 -5.52 -0.32
N ASP A 190 -9.66 -4.93 -1.37
CA ASP A 190 -10.66 -5.43 -2.31
C ASP A 190 -10.09 -5.43 -3.73
N VAL A 191 -8.84 -5.89 -3.82
CA VAL A 191 -8.04 -6.19 -5.01
C VAL A 191 -7.61 -7.67 -4.96
N PRO A 192 -7.07 -8.27 -6.03
CA PRO A 192 -6.70 -9.70 -6.02
C PRO A 192 -5.52 -10.03 -5.08
N GLU A 193 -4.48 -9.19 -5.01
CA GLU A 193 -3.27 -9.42 -4.19
C GLU A 193 -3.05 -8.31 -3.14
N PRO A 194 -3.98 -8.14 -2.16
CA PRO A 194 -3.97 -6.98 -1.27
C PRO A 194 -2.75 -6.96 -0.34
N GLY A 195 -1.91 -5.93 -0.51
CA GLY A 195 -0.71 -5.73 0.31
C GLY A 195 0.54 -6.48 -0.17
N ALA A 196 0.52 -7.04 -1.38
CA ALA A 196 1.73 -7.41 -2.10
C ALA A 196 2.59 -6.15 -2.39
N ALA A 197 3.90 -6.33 -2.59
CA ALA A 197 4.83 -5.20 -2.61
C ALA A 197 4.65 -4.34 -3.88
N CYS A 198 4.51 -3.01 -3.73
CA CYS A 198 4.63 -2.08 -4.86
C CYS A 198 6.06 -1.52 -5.02
N SER A 199 7.10 -2.28 -4.67
CA SER A 199 8.50 -1.89 -4.89
C SER A 199 9.44 -3.09 -4.93
N GLY A 200 10.59 -2.95 -5.59
CA GLY A 200 11.59 -4.01 -5.77
C GLY A 200 11.45 -4.82 -7.07
N SER A 201 10.67 -4.32 -8.03
CA SER A 201 10.55 -4.84 -9.40
C SER A 201 10.91 -3.73 -10.40
N VAL A 202 10.17 -3.57 -11.50
CA VAL A 202 10.52 -2.70 -12.64
C VAL A 202 10.55 -1.22 -12.24
N GLN A 203 11.58 -0.50 -12.67
CA GLN A 203 11.77 0.94 -12.42
C GLN A 203 11.86 1.76 -13.73
N GLU A 204 12.01 1.07 -14.84
CA GLU A 204 12.13 1.56 -16.21
C GLU A 204 10.84 2.24 -16.68
N THR A 205 10.99 3.25 -17.55
CA THR A 205 9.86 3.81 -18.31
C THR A 205 9.51 2.88 -19.48
N GLN A 206 8.37 3.13 -20.14
CA GLN A 206 7.98 2.40 -21.35
C GLN A 206 9.06 2.52 -22.44
N ALA A 207 9.62 3.71 -22.64
CA ALA A 207 10.65 3.95 -23.64
C ALA A 207 11.97 3.22 -23.32
N ASP A 208 12.37 3.19 -22.04
CA ASP A 208 13.55 2.43 -21.60
C ASP A 208 13.36 0.92 -21.84
N PHE A 209 12.17 0.40 -21.53
CA PHE A 209 11.86 -1.02 -21.68
C PHE A 209 11.74 -1.44 -23.15
N GLU A 210 11.11 -0.62 -24.00
CA GLU A 210 11.04 -0.86 -25.44
C GLU A 210 12.44 -0.83 -26.09
N ALA A 211 13.34 0.04 -25.64
CA ALA A 211 14.73 0.06 -26.08
C ALA A 211 15.48 -1.23 -25.68
N GLN A 212 15.27 -1.74 -24.46
CA GLN A 212 15.87 -3.01 -24.01
C GLN A 212 15.36 -4.21 -24.81
N LEU A 213 14.06 -4.28 -25.11
CA LEU A 213 13.50 -5.32 -25.98
C LEU A 213 14.07 -5.26 -27.40
N ALA A 214 14.27 -4.06 -27.94
CA ALA A 214 14.89 -3.87 -29.25
C ALA A 214 16.34 -4.36 -29.26
N GLU A 215 17.16 -4.02 -28.26
CA GLU A 215 18.55 -4.47 -28.15
C GLU A 215 18.65 -6.02 -28.03
N GLN A 216 17.75 -6.64 -27.25
CA GLN A 216 17.67 -8.10 -27.14
C GLN A 216 17.27 -8.76 -28.47
N ALA A 217 16.34 -8.17 -29.23
CA ALA A 217 15.95 -8.66 -30.54
C ALA A 217 17.05 -8.50 -31.61
N GLU A 218 17.91 -7.48 -31.49
CA GLU A 218 19.06 -7.26 -32.38
C GLU A 218 20.28 -8.14 -32.04
N ASN A 219 20.36 -8.72 -30.84
CA ASN A 219 21.48 -9.57 -30.41
C ASN A 219 21.06 -10.97 -29.87
N PRO A 220 20.45 -11.83 -30.71
CA PRO A 220 20.01 -13.16 -30.30
C PRO A 220 21.14 -14.16 -29.97
N GLU A 221 22.39 -13.89 -30.38
CA GLU A 221 23.52 -14.82 -30.20
C GLU A 221 24.03 -14.90 -28.74
N ALA A 222 23.57 -14.02 -27.84
CA ALA A 222 23.88 -14.11 -26.40
C ALA A 222 23.20 -15.32 -25.70
N LEU A 223 22.24 -15.98 -26.35
CA LEU A 223 21.49 -17.12 -25.81
C LEU A 223 22.13 -18.50 -26.08
N GLU A 224 23.09 -18.63 -27.01
CA GLU A 224 23.78 -19.91 -27.32
C GLU A 224 25.16 -20.04 -26.65
N GLY A 225 25.36 -19.41 -25.49
CA GLY A 225 26.64 -19.38 -24.76
C GLY A 225 26.74 -20.25 -23.50
N ALA A 226 25.66 -20.92 -23.07
CA ALA A 226 25.55 -21.48 -21.72
C ALA A 226 25.21 -22.99 -21.64
N GLU A 227 25.18 -23.70 -22.76
CA GLU A 227 25.01 -25.17 -22.79
C GLU A 227 26.04 -25.81 -23.72
N ASN A 228 27.12 -26.39 -23.14
CA ASN A 228 27.87 -27.58 -23.63
C ASN A 228 29.18 -27.82 -22.85
N ASP A 229 29.13 -27.84 -21.51
CA ASP A 229 30.23 -28.30 -20.65
C ASP A 229 29.89 -29.63 -19.92
N ASP A 230 29.16 -30.54 -20.58
CA ASP A 230 29.04 -31.94 -20.17
C ASP A 230 29.99 -32.83 -20.98
N GLN A 231 31.29 -32.72 -20.68
CA GLN A 231 32.26 -33.75 -21.07
C GLN A 231 32.32 -34.84 -20.01
N GLY A 232 31.31 -35.73 -20.04
CA GLY A 232 31.41 -37.03 -19.40
C GLY A 232 32.60 -37.81 -19.97
N SER A 233 33.62 -38.01 -19.14
CA SER A 233 34.82 -38.79 -19.47
C SER A 233 34.68 -40.27 -19.11
N ASP A 234 35.42 -41.08 -19.87
CA ASP A 234 35.65 -42.54 -19.72
C ASP A 234 34.50 -43.50 -20.13
N PRO A 235 34.83 -44.73 -20.62
CA PRO A 235 36.12 -45.41 -20.47
C PRO A 235 36.77 -46.04 -21.74
N ASP A 236 38.00 -46.52 -21.52
CA ASP A 236 38.80 -47.51 -22.29
C ASP A 236 39.38 -47.04 -23.66
N ASN A 237 40.63 -47.37 -24.05
CA ASN A 237 41.52 -48.47 -23.63
C ASN A 237 43.03 -48.21 -23.93
N GLU A 238 43.89 -49.07 -23.34
CA GLU A 238 45.25 -49.50 -23.77
C GLU A 238 46.51 -48.65 -23.42
N ASP A 239 47.14 -49.07 -22.30
CA ASP A 239 48.54 -49.54 -22.16
C ASP A 239 49.74 -48.75 -22.75
N THR A 240 50.66 -48.32 -21.86
CA THR A 240 51.98 -48.97 -21.66
C THR A 240 52.71 -48.48 -20.38
N ASP A 241 52.98 -49.40 -19.46
CA ASP A 241 54.22 -49.67 -18.69
C ASP A 241 55.14 -48.52 -18.18
N GLY A 242 55.40 -48.49 -16.86
CA GLY A 242 56.43 -47.61 -16.26
C GLY A 242 56.59 -47.59 -14.73
N GLU A 243 57.07 -48.69 -14.14
CA GLU A 243 57.90 -48.84 -12.91
C GLU A 243 58.46 -47.52 -12.27
N ALA A 244 58.51 -47.22 -10.95
CA ALA A 244 58.17 -47.84 -9.65
C ALA A 244 58.03 -46.69 -8.58
N ALA A 245 57.91 -46.84 -7.24
CA ALA A 245 58.09 -47.97 -6.31
C ALA A 245 57.23 -47.82 -5.01
N LYS A 246 57.64 -48.46 -3.90
CA LYS A 246 57.09 -48.33 -2.53
C LYS A 246 57.89 -47.31 -1.69
N GLU A 247 57.29 -46.77 -0.64
CA GLU A 247 57.75 -47.04 0.75
C GLU A 247 56.70 -46.61 1.80
N ASP A 248 56.62 -47.38 2.88
CA ASP A 248 55.84 -47.07 4.09
C ASP A 248 56.68 -46.18 5.02
N GLU A 249 56.08 -45.22 5.74
CA GLU A 249 56.31 -45.06 7.18
C GLU A 249 55.34 -44.08 7.85
N ALA A 250 55.19 -44.21 9.16
CA ALA A 250 54.32 -43.39 10.00
C ALA A 250 55.10 -42.34 10.78
N THR A 251 54.42 -41.25 11.17
CA THR A 251 54.80 -40.46 12.35
C THR A 251 53.54 -39.93 13.06
N GLU A 252 53.52 -40.13 14.37
CA GLU A 252 52.63 -39.43 15.30
C GLU A 252 53.24 -38.07 15.69
N ASP A 253 52.41 -37.23 16.32
CA ASP A 253 52.72 -36.42 17.53
C ASP A 253 52.55 -34.89 17.46
N ASP A 254 52.09 -34.37 18.61
CA ASP A 254 52.10 -33.00 19.17
C ASP A 254 51.40 -31.82 18.44
N GLY A 255 50.70 -31.00 19.24
CA GLY A 255 50.09 -29.73 18.82
C GLY A 255 48.98 -29.19 19.75
N SER A 256 49.21 -29.08 21.07
CA SER A 256 48.19 -28.61 22.04
C SER A 256 48.22 -27.09 22.31
N ALA A 257 47.03 -26.45 22.45
CA ALA A 257 46.70 -25.10 22.99
C ALA A 257 45.31 -24.68 22.42
N GLU A 258 44.23 -24.30 23.11
CA GLU A 258 43.99 -23.59 24.41
C GLU A 258 44.79 -22.28 24.50
N ASP A 259 44.17 -21.09 24.55
CA ASP A 259 43.25 -20.64 25.61
C ASP A 259 42.38 -19.41 25.23
N GLU A 260 41.36 -19.14 26.07
CA GLU A 260 40.51 -17.92 26.23
C GLU A 260 39.54 -17.44 25.12
#